data_AF-A0AAC8XGR4-F1
#
_entry.id   AF-A0AAC8XGR4-F1
#
_cell.length_a   1.000
_cell.length_b   1.000
_cell.length_c   1.000
_cell.angle_alpha   90.00
_cell.angle_beta   90.00
_cell.angle_gamma   90.00
#
_symmetry.space_group_name_H-M   'P 1'
#
loop_
_entity.id
_entity.type
_entity.pdbx_description
1 polymer ?
#
loop_
_entity_poly.entity_id
_entity_poly.type
_entity_poly.pdbx_seq_one_letter_code
_entity_poly.pdbx_strand_id
1 'polypeptide(L)'
;MTEQQYTGSFAERVLAWFDKHGRKHLPWQQEVTPYKVWVSEIMLQQTQVTTVIPYFERFMASFPTVHDLAKASQDDVLHHWTGLGYYARARNLHKAANRLVDEYNGEFPFSLEEVIDLPGIGRSTAGAILSLSRNMRFAILDGNVKRVLARYYAISGWPGQKKVENQLWEVAEKNTPTNPEGGRCANYTQVMMDLGAIICTRSKPKCDECPLQADCIAYAQGAQTDYPGKKPKKALPEKATFMMVAQFNSQVYLEQRPSTGLWGGLYGFIEVSSIEEGIEQFKKRGVNVEETKTLETFRHTFSHFHLDITPVVAVVNSPPTKRVADTAFRWFSLGEPIEVGLAAPTTKIIKQLIG
;
A
#
# COMPACT_ATOMS: atom_id res chain seq x y z
N MET A 1 20.62 34.17 -12.37
CA MET A 1 20.18 33.30 -11.25
C MET A 1 21.29 32.29 -11.05
N THR A 2 21.98 32.35 -9.92
CA THR A 2 23.23 31.62 -9.67
C THR A 2 23.03 30.11 -9.79
N GLU A 3 23.66 29.47 -10.77
CA GLU A 3 23.80 28.01 -10.88
C GLU A 3 24.41 27.49 -9.58
N GLN A 4 23.59 26.86 -8.73
CA GLN A 4 24.09 26.24 -7.53
C GLN A 4 24.75 24.92 -7.93
N GLN A 5 26.05 24.98 -8.21
CA GLN A 5 26.82 23.81 -8.59
C GLN A 5 27.05 22.94 -7.35
N TYR A 6 26.35 21.81 -7.27
CA TYR A 6 26.61 20.80 -6.24
C TYR A 6 27.92 20.07 -6.58
N THR A 7 28.90 20.12 -5.68
CA THR A 7 30.22 19.48 -5.85
C THR A 7 30.36 18.24 -4.97
N GLY A 8 31.23 17.31 -5.37
CA GLY A 8 31.54 16.09 -4.60
C GLY A 8 30.91 14.83 -5.18
N SER A 9 30.94 13.76 -4.38
CA SER A 9 30.35 12.47 -4.69
C SER A 9 28.83 12.55 -4.91
N PHE A 10 28.25 11.48 -5.45
CA PHE A 10 26.80 11.35 -5.61
C PHE A 10 26.04 11.65 -4.30
N ALA A 11 26.47 11.02 -3.19
CA ALA A 11 25.87 11.17 -1.88
C ALA A 11 25.95 12.60 -1.34
N GLU A 12 27.12 13.25 -1.44
CA GLU A 12 27.33 14.61 -0.94
C GLU A 12 26.42 15.61 -1.65
N ARG A 13 26.25 15.47 -2.97
CA ARG A 13 25.39 16.37 -3.75
C ARG A 13 23.92 16.23 -3.41
N VAL A 14 23.41 15.00 -3.28
CA VAL A 14 22.00 14.81 -2.89
C VAL A 14 21.77 15.27 -1.46
N LEU A 15 22.71 15.03 -0.53
CA LEU A 15 22.60 15.50 0.85
C LEU A 15 22.63 17.03 0.94
N ALA A 16 23.49 17.71 0.17
CA ALA A 16 23.53 19.17 0.11
C ALA A 16 22.21 19.76 -0.44
N TRP A 17 21.56 19.08 -1.39
CA TRP A 17 20.23 19.45 -1.85
C TRP A 17 19.18 19.22 -0.75
N PHE A 18 19.24 18.09 -0.03
CA PHE A 18 18.32 17.78 1.07
C PHE A 18 18.36 18.83 2.17
N ASP A 19 19.54 19.34 2.49
CA ASP A 19 19.70 20.36 3.53
C ASP A 19 18.88 21.62 3.24
N LYS A 20 18.76 21.98 1.95
CA LYS A 20 18.06 23.18 1.49
C LYS A 20 16.59 22.94 1.12
N HIS A 21 16.28 21.79 0.55
CA HIS A 21 14.99 21.54 -0.14
C HIS A 21 14.25 20.28 0.34
N GLY A 22 14.90 19.44 1.15
CA GLY A 22 14.33 18.19 1.62
C GLY A 22 13.09 18.39 2.48
N ARG A 23 12.15 17.45 2.43
CA ARG A 23 10.98 17.46 3.30
C ARG A 23 11.39 16.97 4.69
N LYS A 24 11.09 17.78 5.72
CA LYS A 24 11.49 17.53 7.13
C LYS A 24 10.31 17.57 8.12
N HIS A 25 9.10 17.80 7.63
CA HIS A 25 7.93 18.11 8.46
C HIS A 25 6.78 17.10 8.29
N LEU A 26 7.04 15.93 7.71
CA LEU A 26 6.01 14.90 7.61
C LEU A 26 5.74 14.29 9.00
N PRO A 27 4.52 13.82 9.30
CA PRO A 27 4.16 13.30 10.63
C PRO A 27 5.08 12.17 11.12
N TRP A 28 5.49 11.27 10.22
CA TRP A 28 6.39 10.16 10.52
C TRP A 28 7.89 10.55 10.59
N GLN A 29 8.23 11.79 10.27
CA GLN A 29 9.58 12.34 10.46
C GLN A 29 9.72 13.06 11.82
N GLN A 30 8.62 13.26 12.55
CA GLN A 30 8.65 13.83 13.90
C GLN A 30 8.76 12.69 14.92
N GLU A 31 9.55 12.87 15.98
CA GLU A 31 9.75 11.88 17.05
C GLU A 31 9.94 10.46 16.48
N VAL A 32 11.00 10.32 15.69
CA VAL A 32 11.22 9.12 14.87
C VAL A 32 11.39 7.89 15.74
N THR A 33 10.58 6.87 15.47
CA THR A 33 10.72 5.51 16.04
C THR A 33 10.65 4.47 14.93
N PRO A 34 11.25 3.28 15.10
CA PRO A 34 11.11 2.19 14.12
C PRO A 34 9.65 1.87 13.81
N TYR A 35 8.77 1.89 14.82
CA TYR A 35 7.34 1.67 14.65
C TYR A 35 6.67 2.69 13.73
N LYS A 36 6.87 4.00 13.99
CA LYS A 36 6.27 5.08 13.17
C LYS A 36 6.79 5.04 11.73
N VAL A 37 8.10 4.85 11.56
CA VAL A 37 8.71 4.71 10.23
C VAL A 37 8.10 3.52 9.50
N TRP A 38 8.06 2.35 10.13
CA TRP A 38 7.51 1.13 9.53
C TRP A 38 6.06 1.31 9.09
N VAL A 39 5.17 1.83 9.95
CA VAL A 39 3.77 2.05 9.59
C VAL A 39 3.65 3.00 8.40
N SER A 40 4.41 4.10 8.39
CA SER A 40 4.42 5.05 7.28
C SER A 40 4.91 4.42 5.97
N GLU A 41 5.99 3.63 6.02
CA GLU A 41 6.56 2.95 4.86
C GLU A 41 5.59 1.94 4.26
N ILE A 42 4.87 1.18 5.10
CA ILE A 42 3.84 0.25 4.62
C ILE A 42 2.68 1.03 3.98
N MET A 43 2.22 2.14 4.58
CA MET A 43 1.16 2.97 4.02
C MET A 43 1.54 3.62 2.68
N LEU A 44 2.79 4.06 2.53
CA LEU A 44 3.32 4.72 1.33
C LEU A 44 3.53 3.79 0.14
N GLN A 45 3.48 2.47 0.33
CA GLN A 45 3.54 1.51 -0.78
C GLN A 45 2.39 1.72 -1.77
N GLN A 46 2.70 2.27 -2.94
CA GLN A 46 1.73 2.58 -4.00
C GLN A 46 0.62 3.56 -3.57
N THR A 47 0.86 4.37 -2.54
CA THR A 47 -0.04 5.43 -2.08
C THR A 47 0.68 6.77 -2.08
N GLN A 48 -0.01 7.85 -2.42
CA GLN A 48 0.58 9.19 -2.38
C GLN A 48 0.72 9.71 -0.94
N VAL A 49 1.77 10.50 -0.69
CA VAL A 49 2.05 11.09 0.63
C VAL A 49 0.86 11.88 1.17
N THR A 50 0.22 12.71 0.35
CA THR A 50 -0.95 13.52 0.72
C THR A 50 -2.14 12.67 1.16
N THR A 51 -2.34 11.50 0.53
CA THR A 51 -3.36 10.54 0.93
C THR A 51 -2.99 9.87 2.25
N VAL A 52 -1.71 9.55 2.48
CA VAL A 52 -1.27 8.81 3.68
C VAL A 52 -1.33 9.66 4.95
N ILE A 53 -1.02 10.95 4.90
CA ILE A 53 -0.97 11.84 6.08
C ILE A 53 -2.17 11.65 7.03
N PRO A 54 -3.44 11.86 6.61
CA PRO A 54 -4.57 11.76 7.52
C PRO A 54 -4.82 10.31 8.01
N TYR A 55 -4.40 9.30 7.25
CA TYR A 55 -4.50 7.91 7.69
C TYR A 55 -3.47 7.58 8.75
N PHE A 56 -2.23 8.02 8.55
CA PHE A 56 -1.15 7.82 9.51
C PHE A 56 -1.49 8.48 10.85
N GLU A 57 -1.98 9.72 10.83
CA GLU A 57 -2.36 10.43 12.06
C GLU A 57 -3.46 9.71 12.84
N ARG A 58 -4.56 9.32 12.18
CA ARG A 58 -5.63 8.54 12.84
C ARG A 58 -5.14 7.18 13.34
N PHE A 59 -4.31 6.50 12.56
CA PHE A 59 -3.78 5.20 12.93
C PHE A 59 -2.85 5.29 14.15
N MET A 60 -1.99 6.30 14.23
CA MET A 60 -1.13 6.54 15.38
C MET A 60 -1.91 7.00 16.62
N ALA A 61 -3.03 7.70 16.46
CA ALA A 61 -3.90 8.06 17.58
C ALA A 61 -4.55 6.82 18.21
N SER A 62 -5.01 5.86 17.39
CA SER A 62 -5.64 4.62 17.86
C SER A 62 -4.64 3.53 18.28
N PHE A 63 -3.48 3.47 17.62
CA PHE A 63 -2.43 2.48 17.88
C PHE A 63 -1.08 3.19 18.07
N PRO A 64 -0.86 3.85 19.23
CA PRO A 64 0.34 4.66 19.46
C PRO A 64 1.64 3.85 19.51
N THR A 65 1.56 2.59 19.94
CA THR A 65 2.71 1.68 20.02
C THR A 65 2.48 0.37 19.26
N VAL A 66 3.56 -0.37 19.00
CA VAL A 66 3.45 -1.72 18.41
C VAL A 66 2.66 -2.68 19.29
N HIS A 67 2.69 -2.51 20.62
CA HIS A 67 1.93 -3.33 21.56
C HIS A 67 0.42 -3.06 21.43
N ASP A 68 0.02 -1.80 21.26
CA ASP A 68 -1.37 -1.43 21.02
C ASP A 68 -1.86 -2.00 19.68
N LEU A 69 -1.01 -1.93 18.64
CA LEU A 69 -1.32 -2.52 17.33
C LEU A 69 -1.45 -4.05 17.41
N ALA A 70 -0.55 -4.74 18.12
CA ALA A 70 -0.58 -6.20 18.25
C ALA A 70 -1.80 -6.68 19.07
N LYS A 71 -2.22 -5.91 20.08
CA LYS A 71 -3.38 -6.23 20.92
C LYS A 71 -4.71 -6.00 20.20
N ALA A 72 -4.75 -5.14 19.19
CA ALA A 72 -5.97 -4.81 18.45
C ALA A 72 -6.54 -6.02 17.71
N SER A 73 -7.86 -6.02 17.47
CA SER A 73 -8.43 -7.02 16.59
C SER A 73 -8.02 -6.74 15.13
N GLN A 74 -7.93 -7.79 14.31
CA GLN A 74 -7.64 -7.60 12.89
C GLN A 74 -8.71 -6.70 12.21
N ASP A 75 -9.97 -6.81 12.63
CA ASP A 75 -11.07 -6.03 12.07
C ASP A 75 -10.90 -4.54 12.38
N ASP A 76 -10.46 -4.17 13.58
CA ASP A 76 -10.17 -2.78 13.95
C ASP A 76 -9.02 -2.20 13.10
N VAL A 77 -7.96 -2.99 12.89
CA VAL A 77 -6.83 -2.58 12.03
C VAL A 77 -7.29 -2.39 10.59
N LEU A 78 -8.12 -3.29 10.07
CA LEU A 78 -8.67 -3.20 8.71
C LEU A 78 -9.64 -2.03 8.57
N HIS A 79 -10.41 -1.71 9.60
CA HIS A 79 -11.27 -0.54 9.64
C HIS A 79 -10.45 0.74 9.45
N HIS A 80 -9.36 0.92 10.23
CA HIS A 80 -8.46 2.07 10.08
C HIS A 80 -7.74 2.13 8.73
N TRP A 81 -7.60 0.99 8.04
CA TRP A 81 -7.00 0.90 6.71
C TRP A 81 -7.99 1.16 5.57
N THR A 82 -9.29 1.25 5.87
CA THR A 82 -10.34 1.31 4.84
C THR A 82 -10.17 2.53 3.93
N GLY A 83 -10.08 2.27 2.62
CA GLY A 83 -9.84 3.29 1.60
C GLY A 83 -8.38 3.47 1.18
N LEU A 84 -7.39 2.95 1.91
CA LEU A 84 -5.98 2.95 1.46
C LEU A 84 -5.68 1.88 0.40
N GLY A 85 -6.56 0.88 0.25
CA GLY A 85 -6.36 -0.24 -0.67
C GLY A 85 -5.20 -1.17 -0.28
N TYR A 86 -5.02 -2.24 -1.05
CA TYR A 86 -4.00 -3.27 -0.81
C TYR A 86 -4.00 -3.80 0.64
N TYR A 87 -5.16 -4.26 1.12
CA TYR A 87 -5.39 -4.68 2.52
C TYR A 87 -4.52 -5.83 3.01
N ALA A 88 -3.84 -6.56 2.12
CA ALA A 88 -2.79 -7.50 2.52
C ALA A 88 -1.67 -6.80 3.31
N ARG A 89 -1.41 -5.52 3.02
CA ARG A 89 -0.47 -4.68 3.78
C ARG A 89 -0.87 -4.56 5.24
N ALA A 90 -2.11 -4.18 5.53
CA ALA A 90 -2.63 -4.08 6.91
C ALA A 90 -2.58 -5.43 7.65
N ARG A 91 -2.96 -6.51 6.98
CA ARG A 91 -2.91 -7.86 7.59
C ARG A 91 -1.48 -8.28 7.91
N ASN A 92 -0.55 -8.06 6.98
CA ASN A 92 0.86 -8.38 7.22
C ASN A 92 1.47 -7.46 8.27
N LEU A 93 1.13 -6.17 8.26
CA LEU A 93 1.50 -5.22 9.31
C LEU A 93 1.07 -5.75 10.68
N HIS A 94 -0.20 -6.14 10.83
CA HIS A 94 -0.71 -6.68 12.09
C HIS A 94 -0.01 -7.98 12.50
N LYS A 95 0.19 -8.92 11.57
CA LYS A 95 0.93 -10.17 11.85
C LYS A 95 2.37 -9.92 12.28
N ALA A 96 3.05 -8.98 11.63
CA ALA A 96 4.41 -8.59 12.01
C ALA A 96 4.44 -7.85 13.36
N ALA A 97 3.42 -7.07 13.72
CA ALA A 97 3.32 -6.45 15.04
C ALA A 97 3.23 -7.51 16.15
N ASN A 98 2.37 -8.53 15.95
CA ASN A 98 2.27 -9.66 16.87
C ASN A 98 3.62 -10.38 17.01
N ARG A 99 4.26 -10.70 15.89
CA ARG A 99 5.58 -11.34 15.90
C ARG A 99 6.66 -10.49 16.60
N LEU A 100 6.66 -9.17 16.41
CA LEU A 100 7.59 -8.27 17.10
C LEU A 100 7.38 -8.29 18.61
N VAL A 101 6.13 -8.29 19.08
CA VAL A 101 5.81 -8.38 20.51
C VAL A 101 6.23 -9.74 21.07
N ASP A 102 5.87 -10.83 20.39
CA ASP A 102 6.08 -12.19 20.88
C ASP A 102 7.56 -12.62 20.86
N GLU A 103 8.30 -12.29 19.80
CA GLU A 103 9.67 -12.78 19.57
C GLU A 103 10.74 -11.73 19.87
N TYR A 104 10.41 -10.43 19.81
CA TYR A 104 11.38 -9.33 19.90
C TYR A 104 11.03 -8.28 20.95
N ASN A 105 10.11 -8.58 21.89
CA ASN A 105 9.70 -7.68 22.98
C ASN A 105 9.24 -6.28 22.48
N GLY A 106 8.59 -6.25 21.32
CA GLY A 106 8.08 -5.03 20.70
C GLY A 106 9.14 -4.15 20.04
N GLU A 107 10.36 -4.64 19.84
CA GLU A 107 11.44 -3.88 19.21
C GLU A 107 11.85 -4.48 17.86
N PHE A 108 12.16 -3.62 16.89
CA PHE A 108 12.68 -4.10 15.62
C PHE A 108 14.08 -4.72 15.81
N PRO A 109 14.39 -5.88 15.19
CA PRO A 109 15.75 -6.40 15.19
C PRO A 109 16.70 -5.45 14.45
N PHE A 110 18.01 -5.58 14.70
CA PHE A 110 19.03 -4.74 14.04
C PHE A 110 19.53 -5.35 12.72
N SER A 111 19.35 -6.65 12.52
CA SER A 111 19.75 -7.33 11.28
C SER A 111 18.77 -7.02 10.14
N LEU A 112 19.30 -6.80 8.94
CA LEU A 112 18.47 -6.63 7.75
C LEU A 112 17.68 -7.90 7.46
N GLU A 113 18.32 -9.06 7.61
CA GLU A 113 17.74 -10.38 7.34
C GLU A 113 16.57 -10.67 8.29
N GLU A 114 16.71 -10.35 9.58
CA GLU A 114 15.65 -10.53 10.57
C GLU A 114 14.46 -9.59 10.28
N VAL A 115 14.73 -8.35 9.89
CA VAL A 115 13.65 -7.41 9.52
C VAL A 115 12.94 -7.83 8.23
N ILE A 116 13.64 -8.42 7.26
CA ILE A 116 13.05 -8.98 6.03
C ILE A 116 12.16 -10.19 6.32
N ASP A 117 12.49 -10.99 7.33
CA ASP A 117 11.73 -12.18 7.69
C ASP A 117 10.34 -11.84 8.30
N LEU A 118 10.14 -10.58 8.73
CA LEU A 118 8.85 -10.12 9.22
C LEU A 118 7.80 -10.04 8.09
N PRO A 119 6.54 -10.47 8.36
CA PRO A 119 5.47 -10.45 7.36
C PRO A 119 5.28 -9.11 6.64
N GLY A 120 5.34 -9.13 5.31
CA GLY A 120 5.07 -7.96 4.46
C GLY A 120 6.22 -6.95 4.38
N ILE A 121 7.39 -7.25 4.94
CA ILE A 121 8.57 -6.39 4.86
C ILE A 121 9.53 -6.97 3.80
N GLY A 122 9.72 -6.24 2.70
CA GLY A 122 10.72 -6.59 1.68
C GLY A 122 12.05 -5.89 1.93
N ARG A 123 13.10 -6.27 1.18
CA ARG A 123 14.47 -5.73 1.29
C ARG A 123 14.53 -4.20 1.36
N SER A 124 13.83 -3.50 0.46
CA SER A 124 13.83 -2.03 0.44
C SER A 124 13.14 -1.44 1.67
N THR A 125 12.05 -2.04 2.13
CA THR A 125 11.31 -1.58 3.31
C THR A 125 12.14 -1.81 4.57
N ALA A 126 12.80 -2.96 4.70
CA ALA A 126 13.72 -3.25 5.80
C ALA A 126 14.87 -2.24 5.86
N GLY A 127 15.48 -1.96 4.69
CA GLY A 127 16.51 -0.93 4.58
C GLY A 127 16.01 0.46 4.96
N ALA A 128 14.79 0.83 4.55
CA ALA A 128 14.17 2.10 4.92
C ALA A 128 13.92 2.21 6.42
N ILE A 129 13.37 1.17 7.06
CA ILE A 129 13.13 1.14 8.51
C ILE A 129 14.43 1.34 9.27
N LEU A 130 15.43 0.50 9.01
CA LEU A 130 16.72 0.53 9.74
C LEU A 130 17.50 1.82 9.44
N SER A 131 17.45 2.32 8.22
CA SER A 131 18.14 3.56 7.85
C SER A 131 17.44 4.79 8.44
N LEU A 132 16.13 4.95 8.28
CA LEU A 132 15.43 6.16 8.73
C LEU A 132 15.31 6.23 10.25
N SER A 133 15.11 5.09 10.94
CA SER A 133 14.91 5.08 12.39
C SER A 133 16.20 4.98 13.20
N ARG A 134 17.24 4.34 12.66
CA ARG A 134 18.50 4.06 13.38
C ARG A 134 19.74 4.57 12.66
N ASN A 135 19.56 5.27 11.54
CA ASN A 135 20.64 5.79 10.72
C ASN A 135 21.64 4.70 10.25
N MET A 136 21.17 3.45 10.14
CA MET A 136 21.99 2.34 9.67
C MET A 136 22.23 2.41 8.17
N ARG A 137 23.37 1.86 7.73
CA ARG A 137 23.78 1.85 6.32
C ARG A 137 23.10 0.70 5.57
N PHE A 138 21.87 0.93 5.13
CA PHE A 138 21.16 0.04 4.23
C PHE A 138 20.59 0.81 3.04
N ALA A 139 20.84 0.28 1.84
CA ALA A 139 20.29 0.85 0.61
C ALA A 139 18.79 0.58 0.52
N ILE A 140 18.07 1.47 -0.18
CA ILE A 140 16.67 1.29 -0.55
C ILE A 140 16.54 1.29 -2.07
N LEU A 141 15.46 0.69 -2.58
CA LEU A 141 15.21 0.61 -4.01
C LEU A 141 13.70 0.60 -4.32
N ASP A 142 12.99 1.62 -3.82
CA ASP A 142 11.59 1.85 -4.14
C ASP A 142 11.39 2.34 -5.59
N GLY A 143 10.14 2.61 -5.99
CA GLY A 143 9.84 3.10 -7.34
C GLY A 143 10.48 4.46 -7.66
N ASN A 144 10.73 5.30 -6.66
CA ASN A 144 11.38 6.61 -6.82
C ASN A 144 12.87 6.43 -7.06
N VAL A 145 13.56 5.68 -6.20
CA VAL A 145 14.99 5.41 -6.30
C VAL A 145 15.32 4.62 -7.57
N LYS A 146 14.52 3.61 -7.94
CA LYS A 146 14.67 2.90 -9.22
C LYS A 146 14.71 3.86 -10.40
N ARG A 147 13.85 4.88 -10.42
CA ARG A 147 13.77 5.85 -11.51
C ARG A 147 14.96 6.81 -11.52
N VAL A 148 15.35 7.34 -10.36
CA VAL A 148 16.53 8.21 -10.24
C VAL A 148 17.78 7.48 -10.74
N LEU A 149 18.03 6.27 -10.22
CA LEU A 149 19.23 5.50 -10.54
C LEU A 149 19.22 4.99 -11.98
N ALA A 150 18.06 4.52 -12.50
CA ALA A 150 17.96 4.10 -13.89
C ALA A 150 18.27 5.23 -14.87
N ARG A 151 17.82 6.46 -14.58
CA ARG A 151 18.13 7.64 -15.41
C ARG A 151 19.57 8.09 -15.26
N TYR A 152 20.06 8.19 -14.03
CA TYR A 152 21.41 8.66 -13.76
C TYR A 152 22.46 7.77 -14.45
N TYR A 153 22.30 6.45 -14.39
CA TYR A 153 23.23 5.48 -14.99
C TYR A 153 22.79 4.96 -16.37
N ALA A 154 21.69 5.45 -16.93
CA ALA A 154 21.09 4.91 -18.16
C ALA A 154 20.91 3.37 -18.16
N ILE A 155 20.47 2.81 -17.02
CA ILE A 155 20.21 1.37 -16.86
C ILE A 155 18.89 1.04 -17.59
N SER A 156 19.03 0.49 -18.80
CA SER A 156 17.91 0.13 -19.66
C SER A 156 17.15 -1.11 -19.16
N GLY A 157 15.90 -1.25 -19.63
CA GLY A 157 15.06 -2.42 -19.34
C GLY A 157 14.10 -2.23 -18.17
N TRP A 158 13.15 -3.17 -18.04
CA TRP A 158 12.12 -3.10 -17.02
C TRP A 158 12.66 -3.56 -15.66
N PRO A 159 12.58 -2.76 -14.58
CA PRO A 159 13.08 -3.12 -13.26
C PRO A 159 12.38 -4.31 -12.57
N GLY A 160 11.37 -4.91 -13.20
CA GLY A 160 10.81 -6.19 -12.76
C GLY A 160 11.54 -7.41 -13.31
N GLN A 161 12.52 -7.23 -14.21
CA GLN A 161 13.43 -8.28 -14.64
C GLN A 161 14.60 -8.38 -13.66
N LYS A 162 14.94 -9.61 -13.22
CA LYS A 162 15.97 -9.83 -12.19
C LYS A 162 17.33 -9.22 -12.55
N LYS A 163 17.74 -9.30 -13.82
CA LYS A 163 18.98 -8.71 -14.32
C LYS A 163 19.02 -7.19 -14.10
N VAL A 164 17.96 -6.48 -14.47
CA VAL A 164 17.85 -5.02 -14.32
C VAL A 164 17.74 -4.64 -12.85
N GLU A 165 16.96 -5.40 -12.08
CA GLU A 165 16.83 -5.19 -10.63
C GLU A 165 18.18 -5.32 -9.91
N ASN A 166 18.99 -6.32 -10.24
CA ASN A 166 20.31 -6.52 -9.63
C ASN A 166 21.27 -5.36 -9.93
N GLN A 167 21.30 -4.87 -11.17
CA GLN A 167 22.10 -3.69 -11.54
C GLN A 167 21.69 -2.45 -10.74
N LEU A 168 20.38 -2.26 -10.54
CA LEU A 168 19.85 -1.14 -9.76
C LEU A 168 20.22 -1.26 -8.27
N TRP A 169 20.21 -2.47 -7.71
CA TRP A 169 20.68 -2.70 -6.33
C TRP A 169 22.17 -2.41 -6.18
N GLU A 170 23.01 -2.86 -7.11
CA GLU A 170 24.45 -2.61 -7.10
C GLU A 170 24.76 -1.10 -7.05
N VAL A 171 24.11 -0.30 -7.91
CA VAL A 171 24.33 1.15 -7.89
C VAL A 171 23.67 1.84 -6.69
N ALA A 172 22.60 1.30 -6.13
CA ALA A 172 22.01 1.82 -4.89
C ALA A 172 22.97 1.62 -3.70
N GLU A 173 23.54 0.43 -3.56
CA GLU A 173 24.52 0.11 -2.53
C GLU A 173 25.81 0.91 -2.69
N LYS A 174 26.32 1.03 -3.93
CA LYS A 174 27.50 1.84 -4.26
C LYS A 174 27.35 3.30 -3.85
N ASN A 175 26.17 3.89 -4.08
CA ASN A 175 25.92 5.30 -3.78
C ASN A 175 25.50 5.56 -2.34
N THR A 176 25.16 4.51 -1.58
CA THR A 176 24.78 4.66 -0.18
C THR A 176 26.03 5.03 0.64
N PRO A 177 26.02 6.17 1.36
CA PRO A 177 27.18 6.70 2.07
C PRO A 177 27.87 5.64 2.94
N THR A 178 29.20 5.59 2.88
CA THR A 178 30.02 4.63 3.65
C THR A 178 30.50 5.20 4.97
N ASN A 179 30.47 6.52 5.17
CA ASN A 179 31.05 7.15 6.34
C ASN A 179 30.02 7.38 7.47
N PRO A 180 30.07 6.61 8.57
CA PRO A 180 29.16 6.77 9.70
C PRO A 180 29.47 7.99 10.58
N GLU A 181 30.65 8.60 10.47
CA GLU A 181 31.10 9.69 11.37
C GLU A 181 30.22 10.96 11.30
N GLY A 182 29.41 11.13 10.24
CA GLY A 182 28.43 12.21 10.13
C GLY A 182 26.96 11.80 10.28
N GLY A 183 26.66 10.51 10.43
CA GLY A 183 25.31 10.05 10.74
C GLY A 183 24.19 10.44 9.74
N ARG A 184 24.44 10.39 8.42
CA ARG A 184 23.49 10.90 7.40
C ARG A 184 22.81 9.83 6.53
N CYS A 185 22.87 8.55 6.87
CA CYS A 185 22.19 7.49 6.12
C CYS A 185 20.67 7.72 6.06
N ALA A 186 20.05 8.12 7.17
CA ALA A 186 18.62 8.47 7.21
C ALA A 186 18.29 9.60 6.22
N ASN A 187 19.08 10.67 6.22
CA ASN A 187 18.94 11.79 5.31
C ASN A 187 19.15 11.38 3.84
N TYR A 188 20.13 10.50 3.58
CA TYR A 188 20.39 9.97 2.25
C TYR A 188 19.20 9.13 1.74
N THR A 189 18.68 8.24 2.59
CA THR A 189 17.51 7.43 2.28
C THR A 189 16.30 8.31 1.97
N GLN A 190 16.04 9.33 2.80
CA GLN A 190 14.94 10.27 2.56
C GLN A 190 15.13 11.07 1.27
N VAL A 191 16.33 11.61 1.00
CA VAL A 191 16.54 12.44 -0.20
C VAL A 191 16.42 11.63 -1.48
N MET A 192 16.84 10.37 -1.49
CA MET A 192 16.67 9.52 -2.67
C MET A 192 15.19 9.29 -3.01
N MET A 193 14.33 9.17 -2.00
CA MET A 193 12.88 9.12 -2.20
C MET A 193 12.32 10.48 -2.64
N ASP A 194 12.71 11.56 -1.98
CA ASP A 194 12.27 12.93 -2.28
C ASP A 194 12.63 13.34 -3.71
N LEU A 195 13.87 13.09 -4.14
CA LEU A 195 14.33 13.40 -5.50
C LEU A 195 13.45 12.72 -6.53
N GLY A 196 13.15 11.42 -6.38
CA GLY A 196 12.24 10.76 -7.30
C GLY A 196 10.83 11.35 -7.23
N ALA A 197 10.33 11.65 -6.02
CA ALA A 197 8.97 12.14 -5.83
C ALA A 197 8.74 13.55 -6.41
N ILE A 198 9.70 14.47 -6.28
CA ILE A 198 9.48 15.90 -6.56
C ILE A 198 10.35 16.48 -7.69
N ILE A 199 11.53 15.91 -7.97
CA ILE A 199 12.46 16.42 -9.00
C ILE A 199 12.47 15.52 -10.23
N CYS A 200 12.95 14.28 -10.05
CA CYS A 200 13.08 13.27 -11.08
C CYS A 200 11.75 12.52 -11.26
N THR A 201 10.67 13.25 -11.52
CA THR A 201 9.29 12.73 -11.63
C THR A 201 9.11 11.86 -12.87
N ARG A 202 8.02 11.07 -12.92
CA ARG A 202 7.74 10.15 -14.03
C ARG A 202 7.66 10.89 -15.38
N SER A 203 6.98 12.03 -15.41
CA SER A 203 6.78 12.87 -16.58
C SER A 203 7.24 14.29 -16.28
N LYS A 204 7.94 14.92 -17.23
CA LYS A 204 8.48 16.28 -17.10
C LYS A 204 9.37 16.43 -15.83
N PRO A 205 10.47 15.66 -15.73
CA PRO A 205 11.40 15.81 -14.61
C PRO A 205 12.02 17.22 -14.63
N LYS A 206 12.21 17.80 -13.45
CA LYS A 206 12.80 19.13 -13.26
C LYS A 206 14.32 19.03 -13.27
N CYS A 207 14.90 18.70 -14.43
CA CYS A 207 16.33 18.44 -14.52
C CYS A 207 17.19 19.66 -14.14
N ASP A 208 16.71 20.88 -14.38
CA ASP A 208 17.43 22.12 -14.02
C ASP A 208 17.48 22.36 -12.50
N GLU A 209 16.57 21.75 -11.74
CA GLU A 209 16.56 21.78 -10.26
C GLU A 209 17.29 20.56 -9.66
N CYS A 210 17.84 19.66 -10.49
CA CYS A 210 18.36 18.37 -10.04
C CYS A 210 19.84 18.46 -9.63
N PRO A 211 20.22 18.05 -8.40
CA PRO A 211 21.62 18.10 -7.96
C PRO A 211 22.54 17.12 -8.68
N LEU A 212 21.96 16.21 -9.46
CA LEU A 212 22.65 15.16 -10.20
C LEU A 212 22.70 15.44 -11.72
N GLN A 213 22.20 16.58 -12.17
CA GLN A 213 22.02 16.88 -13.60
C GLN A 213 23.31 16.73 -14.41
N ALA A 214 24.42 17.28 -13.91
CA ALA A 214 25.70 17.34 -14.62
C ALA A 214 26.24 15.98 -15.06
N ASP A 215 25.99 14.92 -14.29
CA ASP A 215 26.49 13.56 -14.56
C ASP A 215 25.37 12.58 -14.94
N CYS A 216 24.14 13.07 -15.09
CA CYS A 216 23.00 12.21 -15.42
C CYS A 216 23.05 11.81 -16.89
N ILE A 217 23.34 10.54 -17.17
CA ILE A 217 23.51 10.02 -18.54
C ILE A 217 22.22 10.19 -19.35
N ALA A 218 21.05 9.88 -18.78
CA ALA A 218 19.79 10.07 -19.48
C ALA A 218 19.45 11.54 -19.75
N TYR A 219 19.94 12.49 -18.93
CA TYR A 219 19.78 13.92 -19.20
C TYR A 219 20.67 14.35 -20.38
N ALA A 220 21.94 13.96 -20.36
CA ALA A 220 22.88 14.24 -21.45
C ALA A 220 22.42 13.69 -22.81
N GLN A 221 21.64 12.60 -22.80
CA GLN A 221 21.06 11.98 -24.00
C GLN A 221 19.66 12.51 -24.37
N GLY A 222 19.01 13.31 -23.52
CA GLY A 222 17.59 13.68 -23.71
C GLY A 222 16.63 12.49 -23.64
N ALA A 223 17.00 11.41 -22.97
CA ALA A 223 16.32 10.11 -22.97
C ALA A 223 15.65 9.77 -21.61
N GLN A 224 15.38 10.75 -20.75
CA GLN A 224 14.84 10.53 -19.40
C GLN A 224 13.52 9.76 -19.39
N THR A 225 12.71 9.85 -20.45
CA THR A 225 11.44 9.13 -20.58
C THR A 225 11.60 7.65 -20.90
N ASP A 226 12.78 7.22 -21.34
CA ASP A 226 13.09 5.84 -21.69
C ASP A 226 13.52 5.01 -20.48
N TYR A 227 13.91 5.70 -19.39
CA TYR A 227 14.36 5.11 -18.14
C TYR A 227 13.41 5.41 -16.97
N PRO A 228 13.02 4.40 -16.17
CA PRO A 228 13.29 2.98 -16.39
C PRO A 228 12.43 2.41 -17.53
N GLY A 229 12.87 1.29 -18.11
CA GLY A 229 12.12 0.60 -19.15
C GLY A 229 10.71 0.20 -18.68
N LYS A 230 9.75 0.25 -19.60
CA LYS A 230 8.34 -0.04 -19.30
C LYS A 230 8.12 -1.53 -19.06
N LYS A 231 7.23 -1.87 -18.13
CA LYS A 231 6.71 -3.23 -18.00
C LYS A 231 6.13 -3.68 -19.34
N PRO A 232 6.50 -4.86 -19.86
CA PRO A 232 5.86 -5.42 -21.05
C PRO A 232 4.35 -5.49 -20.83
N LYS A 233 3.56 -4.92 -21.75
CA LYS A 233 2.10 -4.99 -21.67
C LYS A 233 1.67 -6.44 -21.92
N LYS A 234 0.81 -6.96 -21.05
CA LYS A 234 0.03 -8.17 -21.30
C LYS A 234 -1.44 -7.77 -21.29
N ALA A 235 -2.25 -8.39 -22.14
CA ALA A 235 -3.70 -8.27 -22.03
C ALA A 235 -4.11 -8.73 -20.62
N LEU A 236 -4.88 -7.90 -19.93
CA LEU A 236 -5.44 -8.28 -18.64
C LEU A 236 -6.66 -9.17 -18.92
N PRO A 237 -6.72 -10.38 -18.36
CA PRO A 237 -7.92 -11.21 -18.46
C PRO A 237 -9.14 -10.45 -17.95
N GLU A 238 -10.29 -10.65 -18.59
CA GLU A 238 -11.58 -10.14 -18.11
C GLU A 238 -12.36 -11.28 -17.47
N LYS A 239 -12.92 -11.02 -16.29
CA LYS A 239 -13.77 -11.94 -15.54
C LYS A 239 -15.09 -11.23 -15.25
N ALA A 240 -16.16 -11.99 -15.12
CA ALA A 240 -17.47 -11.48 -14.72
C ALA A 240 -17.98 -12.23 -13.48
N THR A 241 -18.76 -11.53 -12.64
CA THR A 241 -19.44 -12.13 -11.48
C THR A 241 -20.73 -11.37 -11.16
N PHE A 242 -21.68 -12.07 -10.55
CA PHE A 242 -22.80 -11.43 -9.87
C PHE A 242 -22.45 -11.24 -8.39
N MET A 243 -22.75 -10.06 -7.84
CA MET A 243 -22.67 -9.82 -6.40
C MET A 243 -24.07 -9.77 -5.82
N MET A 244 -24.41 -10.78 -5.01
CA MET A 244 -25.73 -10.91 -4.40
C MET A 244 -25.83 -10.06 -3.14
N VAL A 245 -26.82 -9.16 -3.13
CA VAL A 245 -27.08 -8.19 -2.06
C VAL A 245 -28.39 -8.59 -1.38
N ALA A 246 -28.33 -9.39 -0.31
CA ALA A 246 -29.54 -9.66 0.48
C ALA A 246 -29.88 -8.41 1.30
N GLN A 247 -31.09 -7.89 1.09
CA GLN A 247 -31.58 -6.66 1.70
C GLN A 247 -32.88 -6.92 2.47
N PHE A 248 -32.89 -6.51 3.73
CA PHE A 248 -34.07 -6.49 4.60
C PHE A 248 -34.24 -5.08 5.17
N ASN A 249 -35.31 -4.38 4.79
CA ASN A 249 -35.49 -2.96 5.13
C ASN A 249 -34.23 -2.13 4.79
N SER A 250 -33.70 -1.39 5.76
CA SER A 250 -32.46 -0.62 5.64
C SER A 250 -31.22 -1.41 6.10
N GLN A 251 -31.23 -2.74 5.99
CA GLN A 251 -30.11 -3.59 6.37
C GLN A 251 -29.63 -4.45 5.21
N VAL A 252 -28.32 -4.71 5.18
CA VAL A 252 -27.70 -5.60 4.20
C VAL A 252 -26.91 -6.71 4.86
N TYR A 253 -26.91 -7.86 4.21
CA TYR A 253 -26.12 -9.02 4.60
C TYR A 253 -24.71 -8.96 4.00
N LEU A 254 -23.67 -9.07 4.83
CA LEU A 254 -22.27 -9.14 4.39
C LEU A 254 -21.56 -10.34 5.02
N GLU A 255 -20.63 -10.92 4.27
CA GLU A 255 -19.77 -12.01 4.73
C GLU A 255 -18.31 -11.58 4.79
N GLN A 256 -17.61 -11.98 5.87
CA GLN A 256 -16.18 -11.86 5.95
C GLN A 256 -15.53 -12.91 5.06
N ARG A 257 -14.70 -12.45 4.13
CA ARG A 257 -13.98 -13.33 3.21
C ARG A 257 -12.83 -14.06 3.91
N PRO A 258 -12.43 -15.25 3.44
CA PRO A 258 -11.21 -15.92 3.90
C PRO A 258 -10.01 -14.98 3.90
N SER A 259 -9.04 -15.19 4.80
CA SER A 259 -7.89 -14.29 4.97
C SER A 259 -6.96 -14.22 3.73
N THR A 260 -7.03 -15.23 2.87
CA THR A 260 -6.29 -15.36 1.61
C THR A 260 -7.19 -15.10 0.40
N GLY A 261 -6.59 -14.73 -0.73
CA GLY A 261 -7.31 -14.45 -1.98
C GLY A 261 -7.81 -13.01 -2.10
N LEU A 262 -8.75 -12.81 -3.04
CA LEU A 262 -9.28 -11.50 -3.40
C LEU A 262 -10.00 -10.87 -2.20
N TRP A 263 -9.61 -9.63 -1.84
CA TRP A 263 -10.17 -8.90 -0.69
C TRP A 263 -10.14 -9.69 0.63
N GLY A 264 -9.14 -10.57 0.81
CA GLY A 264 -9.16 -11.48 1.96
C GLY A 264 -9.28 -10.78 3.30
N GLY A 265 -10.12 -11.30 4.19
CA GLY A 265 -10.44 -10.72 5.51
C GLY A 265 -11.39 -9.52 5.48
N LEU A 266 -11.78 -9.00 4.32
CA LEU A 266 -12.78 -7.93 4.22
C LEU A 266 -14.19 -8.50 4.15
N TYR A 267 -15.15 -7.71 4.63
CA TYR A 267 -16.57 -7.95 4.45
C TYR A 267 -17.02 -7.55 3.04
N GLY A 268 -17.85 -8.39 2.44
CA GLY A 268 -18.44 -8.13 1.13
C GLY A 268 -19.67 -8.95 0.82
N PHE A 269 -20.27 -8.62 -0.33
CA PHE A 269 -21.38 -9.38 -0.90
C PHE A 269 -20.90 -10.73 -1.46
N ILE A 270 -21.82 -11.69 -1.54
CA ILE A 270 -21.52 -13.03 -2.06
C ILE A 270 -21.31 -12.92 -3.58
N GLU A 271 -20.15 -13.38 -4.04
CA GLU A 271 -19.84 -13.51 -5.47
C GLU A 271 -20.33 -14.87 -5.98
N VAL A 272 -21.07 -14.87 -7.07
CA VAL A 272 -21.61 -16.07 -7.72
C VAL A 272 -21.49 -15.99 -9.24
N SER A 273 -21.62 -17.15 -9.90
CA SER A 273 -21.54 -17.28 -11.35
C SER A 273 -22.90 -17.08 -12.02
N SER A 274 -24.00 -17.26 -11.28
CA SER A 274 -25.37 -16.98 -11.75
C SER A 274 -26.28 -16.52 -10.60
N ILE A 275 -27.41 -15.89 -10.93
CA ILE A 275 -28.39 -15.43 -9.93
C ILE A 275 -29.00 -16.63 -9.17
N GLU A 276 -29.25 -17.73 -9.87
CA GLU A 276 -29.81 -18.97 -9.31
C GLU A 276 -28.87 -19.58 -8.26
N GLU A 277 -27.56 -19.59 -8.55
CA GLU A 277 -26.54 -19.98 -7.58
C GLU A 277 -26.60 -19.08 -6.33
N GLY A 278 -26.75 -17.77 -6.54
CA GLY A 278 -26.91 -16.79 -5.47
C GLY A 278 -28.09 -17.06 -4.55
N ILE A 279 -29.27 -17.33 -5.12
CA ILE A 279 -30.49 -17.65 -4.37
C ILE A 279 -30.30 -18.95 -3.57
N GLU A 280 -29.70 -19.98 -4.17
CA GLU A 280 -29.43 -21.25 -3.48
C GLU A 280 -28.42 -21.08 -2.33
N GLN A 281 -27.39 -20.25 -2.51
CA GLN A 281 -26.43 -19.93 -1.45
C GLN A 281 -27.08 -19.20 -0.27
N PHE A 282 -27.99 -18.26 -0.53
CA PHE A 282 -28.76 -17.59 0.51
C PHE A 282 -29.71 -18.55 1.24
N LYS A 283 -30.38 -19.44 0.51
CA LYS A 283 -31.25 -20.46 1.09
C LYS A 283 -30.51 -21.35 2.09
N LYS A 284 -29.28 -21.78 1.75
CA LYS A 284 -28.40 -22.56 2.65
C LYS A 284 -28.04 -21.82 3.94
N ARG A 285 -28.09 -20.48 3.94
CA ARG A 285 -27.85 -19.60 5.09
C ARG A 285 -29.13 -19.21 5.82
N GLY A 286 -30.26 -19.81 5.45
CA GLY A 286 -31.58 -19.48 6.01
C GLY A 286 -32.11 -18.13 5.56
N VAL A 287 -31.62 -17.60 4.44
CA VAL A 287 -32.08 -16.35 3.82
C VAL A 287 -32.96 -16.71 2.63
N ASN A 288 -34.26 -16.43 2.72
CA ASN A 288 -35.21 -16.69 1.64
C ASN A 288 -35.39 -15.42 0.79
N VAL A 289 -35.13 -15.54 -0.51
CA VAL A 289 -35.27 -14.45 -1.48
C VAL A 289 -36.67 -14.47 -2.09
N GLU A 290 -37.33 -13.32 -2.13
CA GLU A 290 -38.62 -13.16 -2.83
C GLU A 290 -38.49 -12.57 -4.20
N GLU A 291 -37.75 -11.48 -4.29
CA GLU A 291 -37.59 -10.71 -5.50
C GLU A 291 -36.12 -10.40 -5.70
N THR A 292 -35.70 -10.39 -6.97
CA THR A 292 -34.38 -9.95 -7.36
C THR A 292 -34.46 -8.77 -8.31
N LYS A 293 -33.60 -7.78 -8.10
CA LYS A 293 -33.43 -6.62 -8.97
C LYS A 293 -31.97 -6.47 -9.35
N THR A 294 -31.70 -6.52 -10.65
CA THR A 294 -30.35 -6.33 -11.18
C THR A 294 -30.02 -4.84 -11.28
N LEU A 295 -28.85 -4.44 -10.80
CA LEU A 295 -28.31 -3.09 -10.94
C LEU A 295 -27.31 -3.02 -12.10
N GLU A 296 -26.91 -1.80 -12.48
CA GLU A 296 -25.96 -1.57 -13.56
C GLU A 296 -24.60 -2.23 -13.28
N THR A 297 -24.10 -3.00 -14.25
CA THR A 297 -22.78 -3.61 -14.21
C THR A 297 -21.69 -2.55 -14.17
N PHE A 298 -20.66 -2.76 -13.36
CA PHE A 298 -19.48 -1.92 -13.37
C PHE A 298 -18.19 -2.72 -13.33
N ARG A 299 -17.14 -2.13 -13.91
CA ARG A 299 -15.80 -2.73 -13.94
C ARG A 299 -14.98 -2.31 -12.72
N HIS A 300 -14.41 -3.29 -12.02
CA HIS A 300 -13.36 -3.09 -11.03
C HIS A 300 -12.02 -3.61 -11.59
N THR A 301 -11.00 -2.75 -11.62
CA THR A 301 -9.71 -3.08 -12.25
C THR A 301 -8.67 -3.43 -11.19
N PHE A 302 -8.12 -4.64 -11.29
CA PHE A 302 -6.93 -5.06 -10.56
C PHE A 302 -5.67 -4.91 -11.42
N SER A 303 -4.51 -4.98 -10.78
CA SER A 303 -3.21 -4.98 -11.47
C SER A 303 -2.99 -6.17 -12.42
N HIS A 304 -3.81 -7.23 -12.30
CA HIS A 304 -3.62 -8.51 -12.98
C HIS A 304 -4.86 -9.04 -13.72
N PHE A 305 -6.04 -8.41 -13.57
CA PHE A 305 -7.27 -8.72 -14.34
C PHE A 305 -8.32 -7.60 -14.18
N HIS A 306 -9.34 -7.60 -15.04
CA HIS A 306 -10.57 -6.81 -14.85
C HIS A 306 -11.70 -7.71 -14.34
N LEU A 307 -12.48 -7.20 -13.39
CA LEU A 307 -13.67 -7.88 -12.87
C LEU A 307 -14.90 -7.02 -13.18
N ASP A 308 -15.77 -7.51 -14.05
CA ASP A 308 -17.09 -6.93 -14.29
C ASP A 308 -18.07 -7.48 -13.25
N ILE A 309 -18.67 -6.58 -12.50
CA ILE A 309 -19.50 -6.90 -11.35
C ILE A 309 -20.92 -6.44 -11.66
N THR A 310 -21.85 -7.38 -11.64
CA THR A 310 -23.29 -7.11 -11.77
C THR A 310 -23.95 -7.28 -10.39
N PRO A 311 -24.32 -6.20 -9.69
CA PRO A 311 -24.99 -6.31 -8.40
C PRO A 311 -26.43 -6.78 -8.59
N VAL A 312 -26.88 -7.68 -7.73
CA VAL A 312 -28.24 -8.21 -7.75
C VAL A 312 -28.82 -8.08 -6.34
N VAL A 313 -29.75 -7.13 -6.19
CA VAL A 313 -30.48 -6.91 -4.94
C VAL A 313 -31.52 -7.99 -4.78
N ALA A 314 -31.38 -8.79 -3.74
CA ALA A 314 -32.31 -9.83 -3.34
C ALA A 314 -33.10 -9.34 -2.12
N VAL A 315 -34.37 -9.02 -2.30
CA VAL A 315 -35.27 -8.61 -1.21
C VAL A 315 -35.68 -9.84 -0.42
N VAL A 316 -35.64 -9.74 0.91
CA VAL A 316 -35.97 -10.84 1.82
C VAL A 316 -36.99 -10.38 2.86
N ASN A 317 -37.90 -11.26 3.31
CA ASN A 317 -38.96 -10.94 4.27
C ASN A 317 -38.59 -10.99 5.75
N SER A 318 -37.47 -11.63 6.09
CA SER A 318 -37.06 -11.76 7.49
C SER A 318 -35.55 -11.90 7.61
N PRO A 319 -34.88 -11.20 8.55
CA PRO A 319 -33.54 -11.55 8.93
C PRO A 319 -33.60 -12.93 9.60
N PRO A 320 -32.61 -13.82 9.39
CA PRO A 320 -32.61 -15.14 10.00
C PRO A 320 -32.80 -15.04 11.52
N THR A 321 -33.77 -15.79 12.05
CA THR A 321 -34.14 -15.86 13.47
C THR A 321 -33.05 -16.47 14.37
N LYS A 322 -32.01 -17.05 13.76
CA LYS A 322 -30.85 -17.59 14.47
C LYS A 322 -29.71 -16.58 14.48
N ARG A 323 -29.59 -15.85 15.61
CA ARG A 323 -28.30 -15.34 16.10
C ARG A 323 -27.40 -16.52 16.50
N VAL A 324 -27.05 -17.40 15.57
CA VAL A 324 -25.94 -18.31 15.82
C VAL A 324 -24.70 -17.48 15.59
N ALA A 325 -23.88 -17.39 16.63
CA ALA A 325 -22.58 -16.74 16.63
C ALA A 325 -21.57 -17.50 15.75
N ASP A 326 -21.94 -17.83 14.51
CA ASP A 326 -21.02 -18.23 13.46
C ASP A 326 -20.46 -16.95 12.84
N THR A 327 -19.20 -16.73 13.12
CA THR A 327 -18.50 -15.44 13.08
C THR A 327 -18.28 -14.86 11.68
N ALA A 328 -18.72 -15.54 10.62
CA ALA A 328 -18.38 -15.19 9.23
C ALA A 328 -19.40 -14.29 8.50
N PHE A 329 -20.63 -14.10 9.00
CA PHE A 329 -21.64 -13.28 8.31
C PHE A 329 -22.51 -12.47 9.27
N ARG A 330 -22.87 -11.24 8.86
CA ARG A 330 -23.59 -10.26 9.70
C ARG A 330 -24.52 -9.37 8.88
N TRP A 331 -25.60 -8.93 9.52
CA TRP A 331 -26.48 -7.87 9.00
C TRP A 331 -26.00 -6.51 9.48
N PHE A 332 -25.87 -5.57 8.56
CA PHE A 332 -25.41 -4.21 8.82
C PHE A 332 -26.50 -3.21 8.47
N SER A 333 -26.75 -2.25 9.35
CA SER A 333 -27.64 -1.12 9.09
C SER A 333 -26.98 -0.17 8.08
N LEU A 334 -27.73 0.23 7.05
CA LEU A 334 -27.33 1.24 6.08
C LEU A 334 -27.49 2.67 6.63
N GLY A 335 -28.22 2.83 7.74
CA GLY A 335 -28.41 4.13 8.41
C GLY A 335 -27.29 4.50 9.40
N GLU A 336 -26.35 3.58 9.66
CA GLU A 336 -25.25 3.76 10.61
C GLU A 336 -23.91 3.50 9.91
N PRO A 337 -22.80 4.09 10.39
CA PRO A 337 -21.47 3.75 9.91
C PRO A 337 -21.18 2.26 10.08
N ILE A 338 -20.74 1.60 9.01
CA ILE A 338 -20.30 0.21 9.05
C ILE A 338 -18.84 0.16 9.50
N GLU A 339 -18.61 -0.19 10.78
CA GLU A 339 -17.29 -0.18 11.42
C GLU A 339 -16.50 -1.48 11.19
N VAL A 340 -16.44 -1.96 9.94
CA VAL A 340 -15.60 -3.11 9.54
C VAL A 340 -14.83 -2.81 8.26
N GLY A 341 -13.80 -3.61 7.96
CA GLY A 341 -13.08 -3.52 6.70
C GLY A 341 -13.94 -3.97 5.52
N LEU A 342 -14.35 -3.05 4.65
CA LEU A 342 -15.17 -3.34 3.46
C LEU A 342 -14.35 -3.44 2.18
N ALA A 343 -14.72 -4.37 1.29
CA ALA A 343 -14.19 -4.39 -0.07
C ALA A 343 -14.66 -3.14 -0.86
N ALA A 344 -13.82 -2.67 -1.79
CA ALA A 344 -14.13 -1.46 -2.57
C ALA A 344 -15.43 -1.58 -3.40
N PRO A 345 -15.72 -2.70 -4.09
CA PRO A 345 -17.02 -2.89 -4.75
C PRO A 345 -18.20 -2.90 -3.79
N THR A 346 -18.04 -3.50 -2.61
CA THR A 346 -19.07 -3.49 -1.55
C THR A 346 -19.42 -2.07 -1.15
N THR A 347 -18.40 -1.23 -0.89
CA THR A 347 -18.61 0.19 -0.56
C THR A 347 -19.34 0.93 -1.67
N LYS A 348 -18.99 0.66 -2.94
CA LYS A 348 -19.65 1.26 -4.11
C LYS A 348 -21.12 0.87 -4.19
N ILE A 349 -21.43 -0.42 -4.03
CA ILE A 349 -22.79 -0.93 -4.06
C ILE A 349 -23.62 -0.36 -2.89
N ILE A 350 -23.07 -0.34 -1.67
CA ILE A 350 -23.73 0.24 -0.50
C ILE A 350 -24.10 1.71 -0.74
N LYS A 351 -23.21 2.51 -1.33
CA LYS A 351 -23.52 3.90 -1.71
C LYS A 351 -24.69 4.00 -2.68
N GLN A 352 -24.74 3.13 -3.70
CA GLN A 352 -25.86 3.08 -4.65
C GLN A 352 -27.19 2.71 -3.99
N LEU A 353 -27.18 1.93 -2.89
CA LEU A 353 -28.39 1.56 -2.15
C LEU A 353 -28.92 2.69 -1.26
N ILE A 354 -28.02 3.54 -0.76
CA ILE A 354 -28.37 4.65 0.16
C ILE A 354 -28.83 5.91 -0.60
N GLY A 355 -28.41 6.08 -1.86
CA GLY A 355 -28.69 7.25 -2.68
C GLY A 355 -27.45 8.11 -2.88
#